data_AF-A0A962V9H3-F1
#
_entry.id   AF-A0A962V9H3-F1
#
_cell.length_a   1.000
_cell.length_b   1.000
_cell.length_c   1.000
_cell.angle_alpha   90.00
_cell.angle_beta   90.00
_cell.angle_gamma   90.00
#
_symmetry.space_group_name_H-M   'P 1'
#
loop_
_entity.id
_entity.type
_entity.pdbx_description
1 polymer ?
#
loop_
_entity_poly.entity_id
_entity_poly.type
_entity_poly.pdbx_seq_one_letter_code
_entity_poly.pdbx_strand_id
1 'polypeptide(L)' 'MDKSSAASLYIDDSASLASFCEQLQGSPWLALDTEFIRERTYYPRLCLLQVGTPEV' A
#
# COMPACT_ATOMS: atom_id res chain seq x y z
N MET A 1 23.37 -4.77 6.23
CA MET A 1 22.27 -5.14 5.30
C MET A 1 21.32 -6.02 6.08
N ASP A 2 20.51 -5.39 6.92
CA ASP A 2 19.50 -6.06 7.72
C ASP A 2 18.20 -6.07 6.91
N LYS A 3 17.89 -7.19 6.27
CA LYS A 3 16.54 -7.48 5.79
C LYS A 3 15.79 -8.12 6.96
N SER A 4 15.49 -7.33 7.98
CA SER A 4 14.44 -7.69 8.92
C SER A 4 13.17 -7.74 8.08
N SER A 5 12.63 -8.95 7.91
CA SER A 5 11.39 -9.20 7.21
C SER A 5 10.26 -8.53 7.97
N ALA A 6 10.06 -7.23 7.75
CA ALA A 6 8.86 -6.52 8.17
C ALA A 6 7.66 -7.28 7.58
N ALA A 7 6.80 -7.81 8.44
CA ALA A 7 5.63 -8.55 8.02
C ALA A 7 4.73 -7.60 7.22
N SER A 8 4.69 -7.76 5.90
CA SER A 8 3.83 -6.94 5.05
C SER A 8 2.37 -7.28 5.32
N LEU A 9 1.60 -6.31 5.80
CA LEU A 9 0.15 -6.42 5.98
C LEU A 9 -0.53 -6.43 4.61
N TYR A 10 -1.26 -7.50 4.29
CA TYR A 10 -2.08 -7.58 3.08
C TYR A 10 -3.52 -7.16 3.39
N ILE A 11 -4.08 -6.25 2.59
CA ILE A 11 -5.41 -5.66 2.78
C ILE A 11 -6.21 -5.85 1.47
N ASP A 12 -7.32 -6.58 1.54
CA ASP A 12 -8.20 -6.83 0.40
C ASP A 12 -9.69 -6.52 0.66
N ASP A 13 -10.02 -5.97 1.83
CA ASP A 13 -11.36 -5.55 2.21
C ASP A 13 -11.43 -4.09 2.71
N SER A 14 -12.62 -3.49 2.62
CA SER A 14 -12.81 -2.07 2.94
C SER A 14 -12.69 -1.74 4.43
N ALA A 15 -13.02 -2.66 5.34
CA ALA A 15 -12.96 -2.42 6.78
C ALA A 15 -11.51 -2.41 7.27
N SER A 16 -10.70 -3.35 6.78
CA SER A 16 -9.25 -3.38 7.02
C SER A 16 -8.55 -2.15 6.43
N LEU A 17 -8.96 -1.72 5.23
CA LEU A 17 -8.42 -0.49 4.61
C LEU A 17 -8.75 0.76 5.44
N ALA A 18 -9.98 0.91 5.91
CA ALA A 18 -10.38 2.05 6.75
C ALA A 18 -9.55 2.11 8.04
N SER A 19 -9.43 0.96 8.72
CA SER A 19 -8.63 0.82 9.94
C SER A 19 -7.15 1.16 9.71
N PHE A 20 -6.60 0.75 8.56
CA PHE A 20 -5.23 1.09 8.18
C PHE A 20 -5.08 2.59 7.93
N CYS A 21 -6.00 3.22 7.18
CA CYS A 21 -5.96 4.65 6.96
C CYS A 21 -6.03 5.46 8.26
N GLU A 22 -6.82 5.03 9.25
CA GLU A 22 -6.86 5.65 10.58
C GLU A 22 -5.50 5.59 11.29
N GLN A 23 -4.81 4.46 11.23
CA GLN A 23 -3.46 4.29 11.81
C GLN A 23 -2.44 5.24 11.16
N LEU A 24 -2.58 5.50 9.85
CA LEU A 24 -1.65 6.34 9.10
C LEU A 24 -1.89 7.86 9.24
N GLN A 25 -3.00 8.30 9.84
CA GLN A 25 -3.34 9.73 9.91
C GLN A 25 -2.29 10.60 10.63
N GLY A 26 -1.46 10.00 11.49
CA GLY A 26 -0.39 10.69 12.21
C GLY A 26 0.96 10.70 11.48
N SER A 27 1.11 9.95 10.39
CA SER A 27 2.41 9.81 9.73
C SER A 27 2.80 11.11 9.01
N PRO A 28 4.03 11.62 9.19
CA PRO A 28 4.47 12.90 8.62
C PRO A 28 4.59 12.86 7.08
N TRP A 29 4.76 11.67 6.51
CA TRP A 29 4.77 11.42 5.08
C TRP A 29 4.39 9.96 4.80
N LEU A 30 3.90 9.71 3.59
CA LEU A 30 3.60 8.38 3.06
C LEU A 30 4.39 8.18 1.76
N ALA A 31 5.11 7.07 1.67
CA ALA A 31 5.62 6.54 0.42
C ALA A 31 4.53 5.71 -0.25
N LEU A 32 4.24 5.98 -1.52
CA LEU A 32 3.23 5.27 -2.28
C LEU A 32 3.89 4.67 -3.51
N ASP A 33 3.66 3.38 -3.72
CA ASP A 33 4.02 2.67 -4.94
C ASP A 33 2.77 2.00 -5.51
N THR A 34 2.63 2.02 -6.83
CA THR A 34 1.39 1.63 -7.51
C THR A 34 1.69 0.72 -8.68
N GLU A 35 1.05 -0.45 -8.68
CA GLU A 35 1.20 -1.44 -9.74
C GLU A 35 -0.03 -1.47 -10.63
N PHE A 36 0.18 -1.47 -11.94
CA PHE A 36 -0.88 -1.43 -12.94
C PHE A 36 -0.73 -2.54 -13.97
N ILE A 37 -1.86 -3.01 -14.51
CA ILE A 37 -1.89 -3.86 -15.71
C ILE A 37 -2.42 -3.08 -16.92
N ARG A 38 -1.80 -3.31 -18.08
CA ARG A 38 -2.14 -2.67 -19.37
C ARG A 38 -2.15 -3.61 -20.57
N GLU A 39 -2.02 -4.91 -20.38
CA GLU A 39 -1.91 -5.87 -21.50
C GLU A 39 -3.17 -5.95 -22.37
N ARG A 40 -4.35 -5.75 -21.77
CA ARG A 40 -5.65 -5.98 -22.43
C ARG A 40 -6.55 -4.75 -22.46
N THR A 41 -6.08 -3.63 -21.93
CA THR A 41 -6.87 -2.39 -21.79
C THR A 41 -6.07 -1.20 -22.27
N TYR A 42 -6.72 -0.28 -22.99
CA TYR A 42 -6.07 0.95 -23.45
C TYR A 42 -5.59 1.83 -22.29
N TYR A 43 -6.38 1.91 -21.21
CA TYR A 43 -6.04 2.61 -19.98
C TYR A 43 -5.46 1.67 -18.91
N PRO A 44 -4.52 2.14 -18.06
CA PRO A 44 -4.00 1.36 -16.95
C PRO A 44 -5.10 1.09 -15.92
N ARG A 45 -5.16 -0.15 -15.45
CA ARG A 45 -5.97 -0.54 -14.30
C ARG A 45 -5.07 -0.71 -13.10
N LEU A 46 -5.37 0.01 -12.02
CA LEU A 46 -4.66 -0.14 -10.74
C LEU A 46 -4.93 -1.55 -10.20
N CYS A 47 -3.88 -2.26 -9.85
CA CYS A 47 -3.93 -3.64 -9.36
C CYS A 47 -3.52 -3.73 -7.89
N LEU A 48 -2.45 -3.02 -7.50
CA LEU A 48 -1.95 -2.99 -6.14
C LEU A 48 -1.50 -1.58 -5.78
N LEU A 49 -1.72 -1.23 -4.52
CA LEU A 49 -1.16 -0.05 -3.88
C LEU A 49 -0.31 -0.54 -2.71
N GLN A 50 0.96 -0.16 -2.71
CA GLN A 50 1.86 -0.36 -1.58
C GLN A 50 2.05 0.97 -0.87
N VAL A 51 2.04 0.93 0.46
CA VAL A 51 2.20 2.10 1.31
C VAL A 51 3.34 1.84 2.28
N GLY A 52 4.23 2.81 2.43
CA GLY A 52 5.28 2.83 3.44
C GLY A 52 5.24 4.14 4.22
N THR A 53 5.60 4.08 5.48
CA THR A 53 5.64 5.17 6.45
C THR A 53 6.97 5.09 7.21
N PRO A 54 7.37 6.13 7.96
CA PRO A 54 8.55 6.01 8.82
C PRO A 54 8.44 4.88 9.85
N GLU A 55 7.21 4.56 10.28
CA GLU A 55 6.94 3.58 11.34
C GLU A 55 6.70 2.15 10.80
N VAL A 56 6.19 2.02 9.58
CA VAL A 56 5.73 0.77 8.94
C VAL A 56 6.01 0.76 7.45
#